data_AF-W9JPS1-F1
#
_entry.id   AF-W9JPS1-F1
#
_cell.length_a   1.000
_cell.length_b   1.000
_cell.length_c   1.000
_cell.angle_alpha   90.00
_cell.angle_beta   90.00
_cell.angle_gamma   90.00
#
_symmetry.space_group_name_H-M   'P 1'
#
loop_
_entity.id
_entity.type
_entity.pdbx_description
1 polymer ?
#
loop_
_entity_poly.entity_id
_entity_poly.type
_entity_poly.pdbx_seq_one_letter_code
_entity_poly.pdbx_strand_id
1 'polypeptide(L)'
;MATFLVYEKAIQIAYSVVDKRELSSIGVTGINLGAGLVAGLAAAVVSQPADTMLSRINKERAVTGESTSRRLVRIASELRLRGVYTGMQAHTVMVSGMTAVQFGIYGDIKKIFGATDGVELSERYVAVDSYSEELQQAAA
;
A
#
# COMPACT_ATOMS: atom_id res chain seq x y z
N MET A 1 6.95 -1.31 1.62
CA MET A 1 7.16 -0.17 0.69
C MET A 1 5.97 0.02 -0.25
N ALA A 2 5.53 -0.98 -1.01
CA ALA A 2 4.39 -0.83 -1.94
C ALA A 2 3.10 -0.31 -1.28
N THR A 3 2.74 -0.81 -0.10
CA THR A 3 1.55 -0.35 0.65
C THR A 3 1.58 1.14 0.99
N PHE A 4 2.75 1.67 1.32
CA PHE A 4 2.91 3.10 1.65
C PHE A 4 2.73 3.97 0.41
N LEU A 5 3.30 3.55 -0.73
CA LEU A 5 3.14 4.25 -2.00
C LEU A 5 1.68 4.26 -2.47
N VAL A 6 0.99 3.12 -2.38
CA VAL A 6 -0.44 3.05 -2.73
C VAL A 6 -1.28 3.91 -1.78
N TYR A 7 -0.96 3.91 -0.50
CA TYR A 7 -1.62 4.77 0.49
C TYR A 7 -1.44 6.26 0.16
N GLU A 8 -0.21 6.72 -0.12
CA GLU A 8 0.04 8.13 -0.48
C GLU A 8 -0.66 8.54 -1.76
N LYS A 9 -0.69 7.65 -2.77
CA LYS A 9 -1.43 7.90 -4.01
C LYS A 9 -2.94 7.93 -3.80
N ALA A 10 -3.47 7.03 -2.97
CA ALA A 10 -4.89 7.02 -2.64
C ALA A 10 -5.31 8.30 -1.91
N ILE A 11 -4.49 8.79 -0.99
CA ILE A 11 -4.71 10.08 -0.30
C ILE A 11 -4.61 11.26 -1.25
N GLN A 12 -3.60 11.28 -2.14
CA GLN A 12 -3.44 12.32 -3.14
C GLN A 12 -4.70 12.45 -4.01
N ILE A 13 -5.24 11.32 -4.46
CA ILE A 13 -6.47 11.29 -5.25
C ILE A 13 -7.65 11.74 -4.40
N ALA A 14 -7.79 11.26 -3.16
CA ALA A 14 -8.89 11.66 -2.29
C ALA A 14 -8.93 13.17 -2.04
N TYR A 15 -7.77 13.79 -1.77
CA TYR A 15 -7.68 15.24 -1.56
C TYR A 15 -7.71 16.07 -2.85
N SER A 16 -7.51 15.47 -4.02
CA SER A 16 -7.75 16.16 -5.30
C SER A 16 -9.23 16.36 -5.60
N VAL A 17 -10.11 15.57 -4.96
CA VAL A 17 -11.57 15.63 -5.13
C VAL A 17 -12.25 16.30 -3.95
N VAL A 18 -11.63 16.25 -2.77
CA VAL A 18 -12.21 16.77 -1.52
C VAL A 18 -11.25 17.74 -0.84
N ASP A 19 -11.73 18.95 -0.59
CA ASP A 19 -10.94 19.96 0.10
C ASP A 19 -10.72 19.60 1.57
N LYS A 20 -9.45 19.45 1.94
CA LYS A 20 -9.00 19.12 3.31
C LYS A 20 -9.49 20.13 4.36
N ARG A 21 -9.76 21.37 3.94
CA ARG A 21 -10.24 22.48 4.80
C ARG A 21 -11.71 22.39 5.15
N GLU A 22 -12.52 21.69 4.34
CA GLU A 22 -13.94 21.48 4.60
C GLU A 22 -14.22 20.22 5.43
N LEU A 23 -13.20 19.38 5.64
CA LEU A 23 -13.34 18.11 6.34
C LEU A 23 -13.22 18.27 7.86
N SER A 24 -14.19 17.68 8.56
CA SER A 24 -14.11 17.50 10.01
C SER A 24 -12.97 16.54 10.38
N SER A 25 -12.57 16.52 11.65
CA SER A 25 -11.53 15.59 12.11
C SER A 25 -11.89 14.12 11.79
N ILE A 26 -13.16 13.77 11.92
CA ILE A 26 -13.68 12.43 11.59
C ILE A 26 -13.61 12.17 10.07
N GLY A 27 -13.86 13.19 9.24
CA GLY A 27 -13.74 13.08 7.78
C GLY A 27 -12.32 12.78 7.33
N VAL A 28 -11.32 13.45 7.92
CA VAL A 28 -9.90 13.19 7.66
C VAL A 28 -9.50 11.78 8.08
N THR A 29 -9.91 11.34 9.28
CA THR A 29 -9.66 9.96 9.73
C THR A 29 -10.35 8.94 8.81
N GLY A 30 -11.57 9.21 8.35
CA GLY A 30 -12.30 8.37 7.40
C GLY A 30 -11.57 8.20 6.06
N ILE A 31 -10.99 9.28 5.51
CA ILE A 31 -10.17 9.21 4.29
C ILE A 31 -8.91 8.39 4.52
N ASN A 32 -8.22 8.57 5.66
CA ASN A 32 -7.03 7.79 6.01
C ASN A 32 -7.35 6.30 6.14
N LEU A 33 -8.47 5.95 6.78
CA LEU A 33 -8.95 4.57 6.90
C LEU A 33 -9.28 3.98 5.53
N GLY A 34 -10.01 4.72 4.68
CA GLY A 34 -10.35 4.28 3.33
C GLY A 34 -9.13 4.08 2.44
N ALA A 35 -8.17 5.02 2.47
CA ALA A 35 -6.91 4.91 1.75
C ALA A 35 -6.08 3.72 2.23
N GLY A 36 -6.04 3.47 3.54
CA GLY A 36 -5.38 2.28 4.12
C GLY A 36 -6.05 0.98 3.70
N LEU A 37 -7.37 0.95 3.57
CA LEU A 37 -8.13 -0.19 3.03
C LEU A 37 -7.71 -0.51 1.59
N VAL A 38 -7.70 0.50 0.71
CA VAL A 38 -7.28 0.34 -0.70
C VAL A 38 -5.81 -0.10 -0.80
N ALA A 39 -4.94 0.48 0.02
CA ALA A 39 -3.54 0.08 0.09
C ALA A 39 -3.35 -1.37 0.53
N GLY A 40 -4.11 -1.81 1.54
CA GLY A 40 -4.11 -3.19 2.01
C GLY A 40 -4.64 -4.18 0.98
N LEU A 41 -5.68 -3.81 0.22
CA LEU A 41 -6.20 -4.62 -0.90
C LEU A 41 -5.13 -4.80 -1.99
N ALA A 42 -4.49 -3.72 -2.41
CA ALA A 42 -3.43 -3.76 -3.41
C ALA A 42 -2.23 -4.62 -2.94
N ALA A 43 -1.83 -4.45 -1.67
CA ALA A 43 -0.76 -5.25 -1.07
C ALA A 43 -1.11 -6.73 -0.99
N ALA A 44 -2.34 -7.07 -0.59
CA ALA A 44 -2.79 -8.46 -0.51
C ALA A 44 -2.77 -9.14 -1.89
N VAL A 45 -3.26 -8.47 -2.95
CA VAL A 45 -3.28 -9.03 -4.30
C VAL A 45 -1.87 -9.28 -4.83
N VAL A 46 -0.93 -8.35 -4.60
CA VAL A 46 0.45 -8.46 -5.08
C VAL A 46 1.24 -9.53 -4.30
N SER A 47 1.02 -9.64 -2.99
CA SER A 47 1.79 -10.56 -2.12
C SER A 47 1.21 -11.98 -2.06
N GLN A 48 -0.08 -12.18 -2.36
CA GLN A 48 -0.77 -13.48 -2.26
C GLN A 48 -0.02 -14.64 -2.93
N PRO A 49 0.59 -14.49 -4.14
CA PRO A 49 1.35 -15.57 -4.75
C PRO A 49 2.56 -16.01 -3.95
N ALA A 50 3.33 -15.05 -3.46
CA ALA A 50 4.50 -15.31 -2.63
C ALA A 50 4.11 -15.90 -1.27
N ASP A 51 3.07 -15.36 -0.63
CA ASP A 51 2.57 -15.81 0.68
C ASP A 51 2.07 -17.26 0.61
N THR A 52 1.34 -17.60 -0.45
CA THR A 52 0.82 -18.96 -0.65
C THR A 52 1.96 -19.94 -0.91
N MET A 53 2.96 -19.57 -1.72
CA MET A 53 4.15 -20.38 -1.96
C MET A 53 4.96 -20.61 -0.67
N LEU A 54 5.22 -19.56 0.10
CA LEU A 54 5.94 -19.66 1.37
C LEU A 54 5.20 -20.54 2.39
N SER A 55 3.88 -20.41 2.48
CA SER A 55 3.06 -21.23 3.38
C SER A 55 3.12 -22.72 3.05
N ARG A 56 3.25 -23.08 1.76
CA ARG A 56 3.35 -24.47 1.30
C ARG A 56 4.75 -25.04 1.50
N ILE A 57 5.80 -24.25 1.24
CA ILE A 57 7.20 -24.63 1.54
C ILE A 57 7.37 -24.92 3.04
N ASN A 58 6.74 -24.12 3.91
CA ASN A 58 6.79 -24.31 5.36
C ASN A 58 5.96 -25.51 5.86
N LYS A 59 4.94 -25.95 5.09
CA LYS A 59 4.06 -27.08 5.46
C LYS A 59 4.52 -28.42 4.91
N GLU A 60 5.11 -28.46 3.71
CA GLU A 60 5.67 -29.69 3.16
C GLU A 60 6.99 -30.03 3.84
N ARG A 61 7.08 -31.18 4.51
CA ARG A 61 8.37 -31.69 4.97
C ARG A 61 9.23 -32.10 3.76
N ALA A 62 10.53 -31.86 3.85
CA ALA A 62 11.47 -32.30 2.82
C ALA A 62 11.33 -33.81 2.63
N VAL A 63 11.03 -34.24 1.40
CA VAL A 63 11.11 -35.66 1.05
C VAL A 63 12.58 -36.04 1.09
N THR A 64 12.91 -37.12 1.78
CA THR A 64 14.29 -37.59 1.95
C THR A 64 14.95 -37.82 0.59
N GLY A 65 16.01 -37.06 0.29
CA GLY A 65 16.78 -37.15 -0.96
C GLY A 65 16.43 -36.13 -2.07
N GLU A 66 15.50 -35.21 -1.83
CA GLU A 66 15.09 -34.22 -2.83
C GLU A 66 15.87 -32.88 -2.69
N SER A 67 16.54 -32.44 -3.76
CA SER A 67 17.22 -31.13 -3.81
C SER A 67 16.22 -29.99 -3.66
N THR A 68 16.57 -28.92 -2.92
CA THR A 68 15.71 -27.74 -2.66
C THR A 68 15.08 -27.14 -3.93
N SER A 69 15.79 -27.14 -5.06
CA SER A 69 15.29 -26.68 -6.36
C SER A 69 14.16 -27.54 -6.93
N ARG A 70 14.20 -28.86 -6.74
CA ARG A 70 13.20 -29.82 -7.24
C ARG A 70 11.90 -29.75 -6.41
N ARG A 71 12.00 -29.49 -5.10
CA ARG A 71 10.85 -29.14 -4.23
C ARG A 71 10.13 -27.88 -4.69
N LEU A 72 10.88 -26.81 -5.00
CA LEU A 72 10.29 -25.56 -5.48
C LEU A 72 9.49 -25.73 -6.78
N VAL A 73 10.05 -26.47 -7.75
CA VAL A 73 9.39 -26.75 -9.03
C VAL A 73 8.14 -27.63 -8.85
N ARG A 74 8.20 -28.65 -7.97
CA ARG A 74 7.05 -29.51 -7.66
C ARG A 74 5.92 -28.72 -7.02
N ILE A 75 6.22 -27.94 -5.97
CA ILE A 75 5.25 -27.08 -5.27
C ILE A 75 4.63 -26.07 -6.24
N ALA A 76 5.44 -25.42 -7.08
CA ALA A 76 4.95 -24.49 -8.10
C ALA A 76 4.00 -25.17 -9.11
N SER A 77 4.32 -26.41 -9.52
CA SER A 77 3.48 -27.21 -10.43
C SER A 77 2.19 -27.72 -9.79
N GLU A 78 2.19 -28.02 -8.49
CA GLU A 78 1.02 -28.51 -7.73
C GLU A 78 0.06 -27.38 -7.33
N LEU A 79 0.58 -26.18 -6.97
CA LEU A 79 -0.29 -25.03 -6.70
C LEU A 79 -1.13 -24.66 -7.93
N ARG A 80 -0.51 -24.57 -9.13
CA ARG A 80 -1.12 -24.00 -10.35
C ARG A 80 -1.71 -22.59 -10.11
N LEU A 81 -2.22 -21.92 -11.14
CA LEU A 81 -2.83 -20.58 -10.98
C LEU A 81 -4.06 -20.57 -10.07
N ARG A 82 -4.81 -21.68 -10.00
CA ARG A 82 -6.00 -21.80 -9.15
C ARG A 82 -5.70 -22.00 -7.66
N GLY A 83 -4.62 -22.71 -7.32
CA GLY A 83 -4.26 -23.00 -5.93
C GLY A 83 -3.57 -21.83 -5.21
N VAL A 84 -3.06 -20.86 -5.98
CA VAL A 84 -2.44 -19.63 -5.47
C VAL A 84 -3.46 -18.65 -4.88
N TYR A 85 -4.71 -18.67 -5.35
CA TYR A 85 -5.77 -17.77 -4.89
C TYR A 85 -6.78 -18.43 -3.93
N THR A 86 -6.60 -19.70 -3.59
CA THR A 86 -7.43 -20.39 -2.58
C THR A 86 -7.24 -19.75 -1.20
N GLY A 87 -8.33 -19.26 -0.60
CA GLY A 87 -8.28 -18.58 0.71
C GLY A 87 -7.94 -17.09 0.65
N MET A 88 -7.77 -16.51 -0.55
CA MET A 88 -7.41 -15.10 -0.74
C MET A 88 -8.44 -14.14 -0.10
N GLN A 89 -9.72 -14.47 -0.10
CA GLN A 89 -10.78 -13.58 0.41
C GLN A 89 -10.58 -13.26 1.90
N ALA A 90 -10.40 -14.29 2.74
CA ALA A 90 -10.18 -14.11 4.17
C ALA A 90 -8.85 -13.38 4.46
N HIS A 91 -7.79 -13.73 3.73
CA HIS A 91 -6.50 -13.05 3.85
C HIS A 91 -6.59 -11.57 3.48
N THR A 92 -7.25 -11.27 2.37
CA THR A 92 -7.43 -9.91 1.86
C THR A 92 -8.22 -9.05 2.84
N VAL A 93 -9.32 -9.57 3.40
CA VAL A 93 -10.11 -8.84 4.42
C VAL A 93 -9.26 -8.55 5.65
N MET A 94 -8.50 -9.53 6.14
CA MET A 94 -7.64 -9.38 7.30
C MET A 94 -6.54 -8.33 7.07
N VAL A 95 -5.78 -8.45 5.98
CA VAL A 95 -4.68 -7.53 5.65
C VAL A 95 -5.23 -6.12 5.45
N SER A 96 -6.33 -5.97 4.73
CA SER A 96 -6.91 -4.66 4.45
C SER A 96 -7.45 -3.97 5.69
N GLY A 97 -8.13 -4.72 6.58
CA GLY A 97 -8.59 -4.19 7.86
C GLY A 97 -7.42 -3.76 8.77
N MET A 98 -6.39 -4.60 8.87
CA MET A 98 -5.20 -4.28 9.67
C MET A 98 -4.47 -3.04 9.14
N THR A 99 -4.25 -2.97 7.82
CA THR A 99 -3.61 -1.84 7.16
C THR A 99 -4.42 -0.56 7.28
N ALA A 100 -5.76 -0.65 7.16
CA ALA A 100 -6.63 0.51 7.38
C ALA A 100 -6.46 1.09 8.78
N VAL A 101 -6.48 0.25 9.83
CA VAL A 101 -6.29 0.73 11.21
C VAL A 101 -4.90 1.34 11.40
N GLN A 102 -3.84 0.72 10.86
CA GLN A 102 -2.47 1.24 10.92
C GLN A 102 -2.39 2.65 10.32
N PHE A 103 -2.98 2.85 9.14
CA PHE A 103 -2.94 4.14 8.44
C PHE A 103 -3.94 5.17 8.98
N GLY A 104 -5.04 4.73 9.58
CA GLY A 104 -5.95 5.61 10.33
C GLY A 104 -5.25 6.25 11.52
N ILE A 105 -4.60 5.43 12.36
CA ILE A 105 -3.81 5.92 13.50
C ILE A 105 -2.64 6.78 13.02
N TYR A 106 -1.95 6.38 11.95
CA TYR A 106 -0.86 7.16 11.38
C TYR A 106 -1.31 8.55 10.92
N GLY A 107 -2.47 8.65 10.27
CA GLY A 107 -3.04 9.93 9.84
C GLY A 107 -3.41 10.83 11.01
N ASP A 108 -4.00 10.27 12.07
CA ASP A 108 -4.36 11.02 13.28
C ASP A 108 -3.11 11.51 14.03
N ILE A 109 -2.08 10.67 14.15
CA ILE A 109 -0.80 11.07 14.73
C ILE A 109 -0.16 12.18 13.90
N LYS A 110 -0.08 12.03 12.57
CA LYS A 110 0.46 13.07 11.68
C LYS A 110 -0.22 14.42 11.88
N LYS A 111 -1.54 14.42 12.05
CA LYS A 111 -2.32 15.62 12.31
C LYS A 111 -1.94 16.28 13.65
N ILE A 112 -1.79 15.50 14.72
CA ILE A 112 -1.42 16.00 16.05
C ILE A 112 -0.04 16.66 16.03
N PHE A 113 0.91 16.09 15.29
CA PHE A 113 2.28 16.59 15.19
C PHE A 113 2.46 17.69 14.11
N GLY A 114 1.40 18.09 13.41
CA GLY A 114 1.47 19.09 12.33
C GLY A 114 2.34 18.65 11.15
N ALA A 115 2.50 17.34 10.96
CA ALA A 115 3.33 16.80 9.89
C ALA A 115 2.67 17.05 8.54
N THR A 116 3.44 17.67 7.63
CA THR A 116 3.03 17.93 6.25
C THR A 116 2.81 16.61 5.51
N ASP A 117 1.68 16.48 4.82
CA ASP A 117 1.41 15.29 4.01
C ASP A 117 2.35 15.25 2.78
N GLY A 118 2.65 14.05 2.27
CA GLY A 118 3.43 13.89 1.04
C GLY A 118 2.84 14.65 -0.16
N VAL A 119 1.52 14.84 -0.16
CA VAL A 119 0.77 15.67 -1.12
C VAL A 119 1.20 17.14 -1.05
N GLU A 120 1.20 17.72 0.14
CA GLU A 120 1.59 19.11 0.38
C GLU A 120 3.08 19.35 0.11
N LEU A 121 3.93 18.32 0.26
CA LEU A 121 5.34 18.37 -0.15
C LEU A 121 5.48 18.37 -1.67
N SER A 122 4.70 17.54 -2.39
CA SER A 122 4.72 17.52 -3.86
C SER A 122 4.23 18.83 -4.47
N GLU A 123 3.20 19.44 -3.88
CA GLU A 123 2.63 20.70 -4.33
C GLU A 123 3.58 21.87 -4.06
N ARG A 124 4.25 21.89 -2.89
CA ARG A 124 5.35 22.84 -2.62
C ARG A 124 6.52 22.66 -3.57
N TYR A 125 6.90 21.42 -3.92
CA TYR A 125 7.99 21.18 -4.86
C TYR A 125 7.65 21.71 -6.26
N VAL A 126 6.44 21.43 -6.76
CA VAL A 126 5.96 21.95 -8.06
C VAL A 126 5.88 23.47 -8.07
N ALA A 127 5.38 24.09 -6.99
CA ALA A 127 5.30 25.54 -6.88
C ALA A 127 6.68 26.22 -6.83
N VAL A 128 7.66 25.58 -6.19
CA VAL A 128 9.05 26.06 -6.18
C VAL A 128 9.70 25.92 -7.56
N ASP A 129 9.41 24.83 -8.27
CA ASP A 129 9.93 24.59 -9.62
C ASP A 129 9.40 25.64 -10.61
N SER A 130 8.07 25.88 -10.60
CA SER A 130 7.43 26.91 -11.43
C SER A 130 7.96 28.32 -11.13
N TYR A 131 8.19 28.65 -9.86
CA TYR A 131 8.75 29.95 -9.48
C TYR A 131 10.20 30.11 -9.93
N SER A 132 10.97 29.02 -9.95
CA SER A 132 12.35 29.03 -10.43
C SER A 132 12.44 29.20 -11.95
N GLU A 133 11.51 28.60 -12.71
CA GLU A 133 11.41 28.81 -14.16
C GLU A 133 10.97 30.24 -14.51
N GLU A 134 10.00 30.81 -13.78
CA GLU A 134 9.59 32.21 -13.96
C GLU A 134 10.74 33.19 -13.68
N LEU A 135 11.54 32.95 -12.65
CA LEU A 135 12.72 33.78 -12.36
C LEU A 135 13.81 33.65 -13.43
N GLN A 136 14.00 32.47 -14.01
CA GLN A 136 14.93 32.27 -15.12
C GLN A 136 14.45 32.97 -16.40
N GLN A 137 13.14 32.98 -16.66
CA GLN A 137 12.55 33.72 -17.78
C GLN A 137 12.56 35.24 -17.57
N ALA A 138 12.40 35.72 -16.34
CA ALA A 138 12.45 37.16 -16.03
C ALA A 138 13.89 37.71 -15.98
N ALA A 139 14.89 36.85 -15.84
CA ALA A 139 16.31 37.20 -15.83
C ALA A 139 17.00 37.09 -17.21
N ALA A 140 16.26 36.71 -18.26
CA ALA A 140 16.70 36.62 -19.66
C ALA A 140 16.16 37.79 -20.49
#